data_AF-A0A9D1Z196-F1
#
_entry.id   AF-A0A9D1Z196-F1
#
_cell.length_a   1.000
_cell.length_b   1.000
_cell.length_c   1.000
_cell.angle_alpha   90.00
_cell.angle_beta   90.00
_cell.angle_gamma   90.00
#
_symmetry.space_group_name_H-M   'P 1'
#
loop_
_entity.id
_entity.type
_entity.pdbx_description
1 polymer ?
#
loop_
_entity_poly.entity_id
_entity_poly.type
_entity_poly.pdbx_seq_one_letter_code
_entity_poly.pdbx_strand_id
1 'polypeptide(L)'
;MFSAKTYTARRRELRTKIGEGIILLPGNPLSPNNYPNNAYYFRQDSSFRYYFGLNVPDIVGLIDADSGEEALYGDDFTVEDIIWTGPQPTLREMGAEVGVTATFPMAELAARLRKAIALGRKIHYLPPYRGETKLQLSELLGIKPAALHDYKSVDLMFAVAEMREKKSAEEIEAMERAFRIGYDMHTLAMKMCRPGIIEREIAGAIEGVAKSCGQGVSFPSIVSQHGETLHNLNAEGVLEEGRLLLCDAGGESIEGYCSDHTRTYPVSGRFTQKQKDIYNIVLAAHDHVARIVKPHMMYTEVHNAAYMVLAEGLVGLGILKGSPADAVAAGAMTMLMPHGLGHGLGMDVHDCEAMGERSFDFSTIAERAAQSGTCVYRAAWRLEPGTVMTDEPGLYFIPALIDKCRAEGLYKGIVDYDALDAYRDFGGIRIEDDILVTETGSRILGDRKIPATVEELEAVVGK
;
A
#
# COMPACT_ATOMS: atom_id res chain seq x y z
N MET A 1 17.70 0.21 9.93
CA MET A 1 18.18 -0.90 9.07
C MET A 1 18.24 -2.16 9.91
N PHE A 2 17.93 -3.33 9.34
CA PHE A 2 18.05 -4.62 10.04
C PHE A 2 19.49 -5.11 10.09
N SER A 3 19.71 -6.25 10.76
CA SER A 3 21.05 -6.82 10.88
C SER A 3 21.57 -7.39 9.55
N ALA A 4 22.89 -7.41 9.35
CA ALA A 4 23.51 -8.12 8.22
C ALA A 4 23.02 -9.57 8.09
N LYS A 5 22.81 -10.25 9.24
CA LYS A 5 22.31 -11.63 9.28
C LYS A 5 20.92 -11.77 8.66
N THR A 6 20.04 -10.79 8.88
CA THR A 6 18.69 -10.75 8.29
C THR A 6 18.78 -10.73 6.77
N TYR A 7 19.54 -9.80 6.21
CA TYR A 7 19.65 -9.65 4.76
C TYR A 7 20.34 -10.86 4.11
N THR A 8 21.39 -11.41 4.73
CA THR A 8 22.02 -12.67 4.29
C THR A 8 21.04 -13.84 4.33
N ALA A 9 20.16 -13.94 5.34
CA ALA A 9 19.15 -14.99 5.41
C ALA A 9 18.12 -14.85 4.28
N ARG A 10 17.62 -13.63 4.04
CA ARG A 10 16.67 -13.33 2.96
C ARG A 10 17.25 -13.67 1.59
N ARG A 11 18.49 -13.26 1.29
CA ARG A 11 19.13 -13.58 0.00
C ARG A 11 19.35 -15.08 -0.18
N ARG A 12 19.75 -15.80 0.87
CA ARG A 12 19.89 -17.26 0.86
C ARG A 12 18.56 -17.98 0.60
N GLU A 13 17.49 -17.55 1.25
CA GLU A 13 16.16 -18.12 1.04
C GLU A 13 15.66 -17.86 -0.38
N LEU A 14 15.76 -16.61 -0.86
CA LEU A 14 15.39 -16.26 -2.23
C LEU A 14 16.17 -17.11 -3.24
N ARG A 15 17.49 -17.22 -3.05
CA ARG A 15 18.36 -18.07 -3.86
C ARG A 15 17.87 -19.51 -3.92
N THR A 16 17.47 -20.05 -2.78
CA THR A 16 16.99 -21.44 -2.66
C THR A 16 15.65 -21.63 -3.37
N LYS A 17 14.74 -20.64 -3.28
CA LYS A 17 13.45 -20.66 -3.98
C LYS A 17 13.60 -20.57 -5.50
N ILE A 18 14.58 -19.81 -6.00
CA ILE A 18 14.83 -19.65 -7.44
C ILE A 18 15.65 -20.80 -8.04
N GLY A 19 16.61 -21.34 -7.28
CA GLY A 19 17.36 -22.56 -7.62
C GLY A 19 18.52 -22.38 -8.59
N GLU A 20 18.33 -21.66 -9.70
CA GLU A 20 19.35 -21.47 -10.76
C GLU A 20 19.31 -20.08 -11.40
N GLY A 21 20.36 -19.73 -12.16
CA GLY A 21 20.44 -18.45 -12.86
C GLY A 21 20.91 -17.28 -11.99
N ILE A 22 20.70 -16.06 -12.48
CA ILE A 22 21.11 -14.83 -11.80
C ILE A 22 19.87 -13.99 -11.49
N ILE A 23 19.68 -13.64 -10.23
CA ILE A 23 18.66 -12.70 -9.78
C ILE A 23 19.26 -11.29 -9.79
N LEU A 24 18.65 -10.40 -10.55
CA LEU A 24 19.04 -9.01 -10.70
C LEU A 24 17.97 -8.11 -10.06
N LEU A 25 18.39 -7.31 -9.08
CA LEU A 25 17.53 -6.38 -8.35
C LEU A 25 18.11 -4.97 -8.49
N PRO A 26 17.67 -4.19 -9.50
CA PRO A 26 18.09 -2.80 -9.62
C PRO A 26 17.52 -1.94 -8.49
N GLY A 27 18.38 -1.12 -7.88
CA GLY A 27 17.94 -0.01 -7.03
C GLY A 27 17.44 1.16 -7.88
N ASN A 28 16.77 2.10 -7.21
CA ASN A 28 16.27 3.31 -7.84
C ASN A 28 17.38 4.35 -8.02
N PRO A 29 17.38 5.10 -9.13
CA PRO A 29 18.13 6.34 -9.25
C PRO A 29 17.40 7.49 -8.53
N LEU A 30 18.07 8.64 -8.40
CA LEU A 30 17.40 9.90 -8.10
C LEU A 30 16.43 10.26 -9.24
N SER A 31 15.25 10.80 -8.89
CA SER A 31 14.26 11.27 -9.85
C SER A 31 14.26 12.80 -9.89
N PRO A 32 14.76 13.43 -10.97
CA PRO A 32 14.78 14.89 -11.10
C PRO A 32 13.37 15.49 -11.10
N ASN A 33 13.16 16.57 -10.33
CA ASN A 33 11.91 17.33 -10.36
C ASN A 33 11.85 18.27 -11.58
N ASN A 34 12.93 19.03 -11.81
CA ASN A 34 13.06 19.93 -12.97
C ASN A 34 14.46 19.93 -13.61
N TYR A 35 15.51 19.54 -12.88
CA TYR A 35 16.86 19.31 -13.39
C TYR A 35 17.61 18.32 -12.46
N PRO A 36 18.71 17.68 -12.90
CA PRO A 36 19.31 16.53 -12.19
C PRO A 36 19.61 16.75 -10.70
N ASN A 37 20.14 17.92 -10.34
CA ASN A 37 20.54 18.24 -8.96
C ASN A 37 19.39 18.73 -8.07
N ASN A 38 18.16 18.81 -8.59
CA ASN A 38 16.96 19.06 -7.80
C ASN A 38 16.03 17.87 -7.96
N ALA A 39 16.32 16.82 -7.21
CA ALA A 39 15.55 15.58 -7.23
C ALA A 39 14.34 15.67 -6.28
N TYR A 40 13.30 14.91 -6.60
CA TYR A 40 12.29 14.52 -5.63
C TYR A 40 12.93 13.76 -4.47
N TYR A 41 12.16 13.61 -3.40
CA TYR A 41 12.55 12.77 -2.29
C TYR A 41 12.96 11.37 -2.76
N PHE A 42 14.17 10.93 -2.37
CA PHE A 42 14.66 9.61 -2.73
C PHE A 42 13.97 8.53 -1.90
N ARG A 43 13.38 7.56 -2.60
CA ARG A 43 12.87 6.32 -2.03
C ARG A 43 13.39 5.14 -2.85
N GLN A 44 14.01 4.19 -2.18
CA GLN A 44 14.57 2.99 -2.78
C GLN A 44 13.48 2.03 -3.30
N ASP A 45 13.84 1.14 -4.23
CA ASP A 45 13.03 0.00 -4.61
C ASP A 45 12.84 -0.95 -3.42
N SER A 46 11.59 -1.29 -3.12
CA SER A 46 11.24 -2.08 -1.93
C SER A 46 11.82 -3.49 -1.97
N SER A 47 11.94 -4.10 -3.15
CA SER A 47 12.51 -5.44 -3.28
C SER A 47 14.02 -5.40 -3.11
N PHE A 48 14.71 -4.44 -3.75
CA PHE A 48 16.12 -4.20 -3.51
C PHE A 48 16.38 -3.98 -2.01
N ARG A 49 15.64 -3.06 -1.38
CA ARG A 49 15.80 -2.71 0.04
C ARG A 49 15.49 -3.90 0.96
N TYR A 50 14.52 -4.75 0.61
CA TYR A 50 14.21 -5.96 1.36
C TYR A 50 15.39 -6.95 1.42
N TYR A 51 16.12 -7.13 0.32
CA TYR A 51 17.23 -8.10 0.22
C TYR A 51 18.61 -7.52 0.51
N PHE A 52 18.80 -6.22 0.29
CA PHE A 52 20.10 -5.56 0.40
C PHE A 52 20.13 -4.42 1.42
N GLY A 53 19.01 -3.99 2.01
CA GLY A 53 18.98 -3.07 3.16
C GLY A 53 19.38 -1.62 2.89
N LEU A 54 20.17 -1.34 1.85
CA LEU A 54 20.73 -0.04 1.54
C LEU A 54 19.68 0.91 0.96
N ASN A 55 19.74 2.18 1.38
CA ASN A 55 18.85 3.26 0.93
C ASN A 55 19.65 4.40 0.29
N VAL A 56 20.47 4.05 -0.70
CA VAL A 56 21.24 5.00 -1.53
C VAL A 56 20.93 4.78 -3.01
N PRO A 57 21.02 5.82 -3.86
CA PRO A 57 20.66 5.70 -5.27
C PRO A 57 21.70 4.91 -6.08
N ASP A 58 21.33 4.53 -7.29
CA ASP A 58 22.25 4.09 -8.36
C ASP A 58 23.08 2.83 -8.06
N ILE A 59 22.55 1.94 -7.23
CA ILE A 59 23.14 0.63 -6.93
C ILE A 59 22.29 -0.52 -7.45
N VAL A 60 22.93 -1.66 -7.77
CA VAL A 60 22.27 -2.88 -8.24
C VAL A 60 22.71 -4.06 -7.39
N GLY A 61 21.75 -4.84 -6.90
CA GLY A 61 21.98 -6.08 -6.20
C GLY A 61 21.96 -7.28 -7.14
N LEU A 62 22.91 -8.19 -6.99
CA LEU A 62 22.99 -9.43 -7.77
C LEU A 62 23.11 -10.63 -6.83
N ILE A 63 22.31 -11.67 -7.09
CA ILE A 63 22.39 -12.97 -6.40
C ILE A 63 22.51 -14.04 -7.48
N ASP A 64 23.65 -14.73 -7.53
CA ASP A 64 23.91 -15.83 -8.44
C ASP A 64 23.47 -17.13 -7.77
N ALA A 65 22.35 -17.70 -8.24
CA ALA A 65 21.74 -18.87 -7.60
C ALA A 65 22.52 -20.16 -7.79
N ASP A 66 23.30 -20.25 -8.87
CA ASP A 66 24.15 -21.40 -9.16
C ASP A 66 25.40 -21.44 -8.26
N SER A 67 26.09 -20.31 -8.12
CA SER A 67 27.37 -20.24 -7.37
C SER A 67 27.21 -19.85 -5.90
N GLY A 68 26.07 -19.23 -5.56
CA GLY A 68 25.84 -18.64 -4.25
C GLY A 68 26.49 -17.28 -4.02
N GLU A 69 27.12 -16.69 -5.04
CA GLU A 69 27.68 -15.34 -5.01
C GLU A 69 26.57 -14.29 -4.79
N GLU A 70 26.83 -13.35 -3.88
CA GLU A 70 25.99 -12.17 -3.62
C GLU A 70 26.87 -10.94 -3.82
N ALA A 71 26.45 -10.00 -4.65
CA ALA A 71 27.27 -8.84 -5.00
C ALA A 71 26.45 -7.55 -5.11
N LEU A 72 27.11 -6.43 -4.86
CA LEU A 72 26.62 -5.08 -5.14
C LEU A 72 27.41 -4.46 -6.28
N TYR A 73 26.71 -3.79 -7.19
CA TYR A 73 27.29 -3.01 -8.27
C TYR A 73 26.91 -1.54 -8.07
N GLY A 74 27.88 -0.66 -8.13
CA GLY A 74 27.73 0.78 -7.89
C GLY A 74 29.08 1.47 -7.87
N ASP A 75 29.09 2.78 -8.04
CA ASP A 75 30.34 3.55 -8.07
C ASP A 75 30.51 4.31 -6.74
N ASP A 76 31.75 4.34 -6.23
CA ASP A 76 32.09 5.15 -5.07
C ASP A 76 32.04 6.64 -5.43
N PHE A 77 31.68 7.48 -4.45
CA PHE A 77 31.66 8.93 -4.61
C PHE A 77 33.03 9.47 -5.01
N THR A 78 33.04 10.33 -6.04
CA THR A 78 34.24 11.02 -6.49
C THR A 78 34.61 12.16 -5.53
N VAL A 79 35.81 12.72 -5.68
CA VAL A 79 36.20 13.94 -4.95
C VAL A 79 35.25 15.09 -5.24
N GLU A 80 34.76 15.18 -6.48
CA GLU A 80 33.80 16.19 -6.90
C GLU A 80 32.48 16.01 -6.14
N ASP A 81 31.96 14.78 -6.04
CA ASP A 81 30.74 14.51 -5.28
C ASP A 81 30.90 14.86 -3.79
N ILE A 82 32.04 14.49 -3.19
CA ILE A 82 32.34 14.76 -1.77
C ILE A 82 32.34 16.27 -1.47
N ILE A 83 32.73 17.12 -2.41
CA ILE A 83 32.66 18.58 -2.24
C ILE A 83 31.20 19.04 -2.04
N TRP A 84 30.22 18.36 -2.65
CA TRP A 84 28.81 18.72 -2.60
C TRP A 84 28.01 17.98 -1.52
N THR A 85 28.33 16.70 -1.29
CA THR A 85 27.55 15.81 -0.41
C THR A 85 28.26 15.50 0.91
N GLY A 86 29.53 15.91 1.06
CA GLY A 86 30.39 15.53 2.17
C GLY A 86 30.95 14.11 2.01
N PRO A 87 31.82 13.65 2.93
CA PRO A 87 32.35 12.29 2.91
C PRO A 87 31.22 11.26 2.99
N GLN A 88 31.23 10.31 2.08
CA GLN A 88 30.25 9.21 2.01
C GLN A 88 30.95 7.87 2.26
N PRO A 89 30.25 6.88 2.84
CA PRO A 89 30.79 5.54 2.96
C PRO A 89 31.00 4.93 1.57
N THR A 90 32.05 4.12 1.44
CA THR A 90 32.31 3.35 0.22
C THR A 90 31.26 2.25 0.04
N LEU A 91 31.05 1.81 -1.20
CA LEU A 91 30.18 0.68 -1.52
C LEU A 91 30.59 -0.58 -0.76
N ARG A 92 31.89 -0.77 -0.53
CA ARG A 92 32.42 -1.88 0.26
C ARG A 92 32.03 -1.79 1.74
N GLU A 93 32.10 -0.60 2.34
CA GLU A 93 31.67 -0.38 3.73
C GLU A 93 30.17 -0.59 3.86
N MET A 94 29.37 -0.01 2.96
CA MET A 94 27.92 -0.22 2.92
C MET A 94 27.56 -1.70 2.70
N GLY A 95 28.24 -2.39 1.79
CA GLY A 95 28.05 -3.81 1.55
C GLY A 95 28.27 -4.65 2.82
N ALA A 96 29.29 -4.32 3.61
CA ALA A 96 29.58 -5.02 4.86
C ALA A 96 28.44 -4.92 5.89
N GLU A 97 27.73 -3.78 5.96
CA GLU A 97 26.57 -3.58 6.85
C GLU A 97 25.42 -4.55 6.55
N VAL A 98 25.33 -5.01 5.29
CA VAL A 98 24.24 -5.87 4.80
C VAL A 98 24.73 -7.28 4.43
N GLY A 99 25.94 -7.62 4.85
CA GLY A 99 26.55 -8.94 4.69
C GLY A 99 27.03 -9.27 3.28
N VAL A 100 27.35 -8.26 2.47
CA VAL A 100 27.87 -8.40 1.09
C VAL A 100 29.32 -7.91 1.04
N THR A 101 30.25 -8.80 0.71
CA THR A 101 31.68 -8.46 0.60
C THR A 101 32.15 -8.27 -0.84
N ALA A 102 31.41 -8.81 -1.82
CA ALA A 102 31.70 -8.63 -3.23
C ALA A 102 31.02 -7.36 -3.73
N THR A 103 31.83 -6.37 -4.08
CA THR A 103 31.37 -5.06 -4.55
C THR A 103 32.17 -4.67 -5.77
N PHE A 104 31.50 -4.19 -6.81
CA PHE A 104 32.11 -3.91 -8.12
C PHE A 104 31.61 -2.57 -8.67
N PRO A 105 32.41 -1.87 -9.50
CA PRO A 105 31.94 -0.72 -10.26
C PRO A 105 30.73 -1.07 -11.15
N MET A 106 29.81 -0.12 -11.34
CA MET A 106 28.60 -0.34 -12.14
C MET A 106 28.93 -0.77 -13.58
N ALA A 107 30.01 -0.22 -14.14
CA ALA A 107 30.47 -0.51 -15.50
C ALA A 107 30.80 -2.00 -15.75
N GLU A 108 31.09 -2.79 -14.71
CA GLU A 108 31.40 -4.22 -14.85
C GLU A 108 30.15 -5.10 -15.01
N LEU A 109 28.97 -4.61 -14.60
CA LEU A 109 27.73 -5.38 -14.57
C LEU A 109 27.33 -5.88 -15.96
N ALA A 110 27.41 -5.03 -16.98
CA ALA A 110 27.03 -5.38 -18.35
C ALA A 110 27.90 -6.51 -18.93
N ALA A 111 29.19 -6.55 -18.59
CA ALA A 111 30.07 -7.63 -19.01
C ALA A 111 29.72 -8.95 -18.31
N ARG A 112 29.45 -8.90 -17.00
CA ARG A 112 29.03 -10.07 -16.20
C ARG A 112 27.74 -10.70 -16.73
N LEU A 113 26.72 -9.88 -16.99
CA LEU A 113 25.42 -10.35 -17.48
C LEU A 113 25.52 -10.91 -18.91
N ARG A 114 26.24 -10.23 -19.82
CA ARG A 114 26.49 -10.76 -21.18
C ARG A 114 27.16 -12.13 -21.16
N LYS A 115 28.14 -12.34 -20.27
CA LYS A 115 28.79 -13.65 -20.10
C LYS A 115 27.80 -14.71 -19.63
N ALA A 116 26.93 -14.39 -18.67
CA ALA A 116 25.91 -15.32 -18.18
C ALA A 116 24.88 -15.68 -19.27
N ILE A 117 24.39 -14.68 -20.01
CA ILE A 117 23.47 -14.85 -21.14
C ILE A 117 24.10 -15.73 -22.23
N ALA A 118 25.37 -15.49 -22.57
CA ALA A 118 26.10 -16.31 -23.57
C ALA A 118 26.28 -17.78 -23.13
N LEU A 119 26.27 -18.05 -21.83
CA LEU A 119 26.28 -19.40 -21.26
C LEU A 119 24.87 -20.01 -21.14
N GLY A 120 23.83 -19.32 -21.62
CA GLY A 120 22.44 -19.78 -21.56
C GLY A 120 21.81 -19.67 -20.17
N ARG A 121 22.42 -18.91 -19.24
CA ARG A 121 21.89 -18.74 -17.89
C ARG A 121 20.71 -17.77 -17.90
N LYS A 122 19.64 -18.11 -17.18
CA LYS A 122 18.45 -17.25 -17.01
C LYS A 122 18.81 -16.05 -16.13
N ILE A 123 18.40 -14.86 -16.55
CA ILE A 123 18.46 -13.65 -15.74
C ILE A 123 17.04 -13.36 -15.23
N HIS A 124 16.85 -13.44 -13.92
CA HIS A 124 15.60 -13.18 -13.24
C HIS A 124 15.54 -11.72 -12.81
N TYR A 125 14.50 -11.01 -13.24
CA TYR A 125 14.21 -9.64 -12.80
C TYR A 125 12.70 -9.48 -12.56
N LEU A 126 12.36 -8.56 -11.67
CA LEU A 126 10.98 -8.19 -11.36
C LEU A 126 10.45 -7.17 -12.39
N PRO A 127 9.14 -7.12 -12.64
CA PRO A 127 8.56 -6.10 -13.52
C PRO A 127 8.94 -4.68 -13.07
N PRO A 128 9.63 -3.89 -13.92
CA PRO A 128 10.05 -2.54 -13.56
C PRO A 128 8.89 -1.54 -13.67
N TYR A 129 8.75 -0.66 -12.68
CA TYR A 129 7.75 0.41 -12.69
C TYR A 129 8.31 1.76 -13.15
N ARG A 130 9.60 2.05 -12.94
CA ARG A 130 10.26 3.29 -13.41
C ARG A 130 10.79 3.18 -14.83
N GLY A 131 10.79 4.31 -15.55
CA GLY A 131 11.30 4.40 -16.93
C GLY A 131 12.80 4.16 -17.00
N GLU A 132 13.56 4.74 -16.07
CA GLU A 132 15.02 4.64 -15.98
C GLU A 132 15.45 3.19 -15.77
N THR A 133 14.80 2.48 -14.85
CA THR A 133 15.04 1.05 -14.61
C THR A 133 14.68 0.20 -15.83
N LYS A 134 13.59 0.53 -16.55
CA LYS A 134 13.26 -0.13 -17.82
C LYS A 134 14.38 0.05 -18.84
N LEU A 135 14.93 1.26 -18.98
CA LEU A 135 16.02 1.53 -19.91
C LEU A 135 17.31 0.81 -19.49
N GLN A 136 17.65 0.81 -18.21
CA GLN A 136 18.82 0.10 -17.68
C GLN A 136 18.72 -1.41 -17.93
N LEU A 137 17.58 -2.05 -17.59
CA LEU A 137 17.36 -3.47 -17.86
C LEU A 137 17.39 -3.77 -19.37
N SER A 138 16.82 -2.87 -20.18
CA SER A 138 16.84 -3.00 -21.64
C SER A 138 18.26 -3.07 -22.19
N GLU A 139 19.13 -2.17 -21.73
CA GLU A 139 20.54 -2.13 -22.13
C GLU A 139 21.32 -3.35 -21.64
N LEU A 140 21.17 -3.69 -20.35
CA LEU A 140 21.89 -4.80 -19.73
C LEU A 140 21.54 -6.16 -20.33
N LEU A 141 20.28 -6.36 -20.72
CA LEU A 141 19.77 -7.65 -21.18
C LEU A 141 19.60 -7.74 -22.70
N GLY A 142 19.71 -6.62 -23.42
CA GLY A 142 19.46 -6.57 -24.87
C GLY A 142 17.98 -6.79 -25.25
N ILE A 143 17.06 -6.53 -24.31
CA ILE A 143 15.61 -6.68 -24.50
C ILE A 143 15.01 -5.30 -24.77
N LYS A 144 14.18 -5.15 -25.80
CA LYS A 144 13.50 -3.86 -26.05
C LYS A 144 12.60 -3.45 -24.86
N PRO A 145 12.50 -2.16 -24.49
CA PRO A 145 11.74 -1.75 -23.31
C PRO A 145 10.28 -2.23 -23.30
N ALA A 146 9.62 -2.21 -24.45
CA ALA A 146 8.23 -2.69 -24.60
C ALA A 146 8.07 -4.20 -24.39
N ALA A 147 9.13 -4.99 -24.59
CA ALA A 147 9.12 -6.44 -24.42
C ALA A 147 9.50 -6.87 -22.99
N LEU A 148 10.05 -5.98 -22.15
CA LEU A 148 10.50 -6.35 -20.79
C LEU A 148 9.38 -6.97 -19.94
N HIS A 149 8.13 -6.60 -20.18
CA HIS A 149 6.99 -7.19 -19.48
C HIS A 149 6.84 -8.69 -19.75
N ASP A 150 7.16 -9.16 -20.94
CA ASP A 150 6.98 -10.55 -21.34
C ASP A 150 8.11 -11.46 -20.84
N TYR A 151 9.28 -10.88 -20.56
CA TYR A 151 10.49 -11.60 -20.13
C TYR A 151 10.74 -11.52 -18.61
N LYS A 152 9.86 -10.85 -17.85
CA LYS A 152 9.93 -10.79 -16.38
C LYS A 152 9.88 -12.19 -15.77
N SER A 153 10.55 -12.38 -14.63
CA SER A 153 10.60 -13.69 -13.98
C SER A 153 9.39 -13.93 -13.08
N VAL A 154 8.44 -14.72 -13.56
CA VAL A 154 7.25 -15.15 -12.79
C VAL A 154 7.65 -15.89 -11.51
N ASP A 155 8.63 -16.79 -11.57
CA ASP A 155 9.14 -17.52 -10.39
C ASP A 155 9.68 -16.58 -9.31
N LEU A 156 10.33 -15.49 -9.75
CA LEU A 156 10.88 -14.47 -8.86
C LEU A 156 9.77 -13.64 -8.23
N MET A 157 8.75 -13.27 -9.00
CA MET A 157 7.57 -12.57 -8.48
C MET A 157 6.90 -13.39 -7.37
N PHE A 158 6.67 -14.69 -7.57
CA PHE A 158 6.07 -15.56 -6.56
C PHE A 158 6.92 -15.67 -5.30
N ALA A 159 8.23 -15.93 -5.46
CA ALA A 159 9.14 -16.07 -4.34
C ALA A 159 9.24 -14.78 -3.51
N VAL A 160 9.37 -13.62 -4.16
CA VAL A 160 9.48 -12.34 -3.46
C VAL A 160 8.17 -11.99 -2.76
N ALA A 161 7.02 -12.19 -3.42
CA ALA A 161 5.72 -11.94 -2.81
C ALA A 161 5.49 -12.84 -1.59
N GLU A 162 5.83 -14.13 -1.67
CA GLU A 162 5.70 -15.07 -0.54
C GLU A 162 6.55 -14.65 0.66
N MET A 163 7.77 -14.22 0.41
CA MET A 163 8.68 -13.80 1.47
C MET A 163 8.28 -12.47 2.11
N ARG A 164 7.75 -11.51 1.33
CA ARG A 164 7.34 -10.19 1.84
C ARG A 164 5.95 -10.19 2.47
N GLU A 165 5.08 -11.12 2.05
CA GLU A 165 3.73 -11.27 2.58
C GLU A 165 3.75 -11.53 4.09
N LYS A 166 4.62 -12.45 4.54
CA LYS A 166 4.76 -12.84 5.95
C LYS A 166 5.86 -12.02 6.64
N LYS A 167 5.46 -11.11 7.51
CA LYS A 167 6.37 -10.22 8.23
C LYS A 167 7.05 -10.98 9.35
N SER A 168 8.38 -10.91 9.40
CA SER A 168 9.15 -11.36 10.56
C SER A 168 8.95 -10.43 11.76
N ALA A 169 9.38 -10.87 12.94
CA ALA A 169 9.23 -10.07 14.17
C ALA A 169 9.87 -8.68 14.06
N GLU A 170 11.05 -8.55 13.45
CA GLU A 170 11.72 -7.24 13.30
C GLU A 170 11.01 -6.31 12.31
N GLU A 171 10.29 -6.87 11.33
CA GLU A 171 9.44 -6.13 10.40
C GLU A 171 8.18 -5.64 11.07
N ILE A 172 7.54 -6.49 11.88
CA ILE A 172 6.40 -6.09 12.71
C ILE A 172 6.81 -4.92 13.60
N GLU A 173 7.97 -4.97 14.26
CA GLU A 173 8.47 -3.83 15.05
C GLU A 173 8.69 -2.57 14.21
N ALA A 174 9.09 -2.69 12.94
CA ALA A 174 9.20 -1.55 12.01
C ALA A 174 7.82 -0.98 11.63
N MET A 175 6.82 -1.83 11.46
CA MET A 175 5.44 -1.42 11.23
C MET A 175 4.80 -0.80 12.48
N GLU A 176 5.11 -1.28 13.69
CA GLU A 176 4.72 -0.65 14.96
C GLU A 176 5.32 0.76 15.09
N ARG A 177 6.54 0.99 14.59
CA ARG A 177 7.11 2.34 14.48
C ARG A 177 6.36 3.19 13.46
N ALA A 178 6.01 2.65 12.30
CA ALA A 178 5.22 3.34 11.30
C ALA A 178 3.83 3.72 11.84
N PHE A 179 3.17 2.82 12.56
CA PHE A 179 1.90 3.06 13.24
C PHE A 179 1.96 4.30 14.14
N ARG A 180 3.02 4.46 14.95
CA ARG A 180 3.15 5.64 15.84
C ARG A 180 3.18 6.95 15.05
N ILE A 181 3.79 6.94 13.87
CA ILE A 181 3.78 8.09 12.95
C ILE A 181 2.34 8.35 12.49
N GLY A 182 1.63 7.33 12.00
CA GLY A 182 0.22 7.42 11.62
C GLY A 182 -0.67 7.94 12.77
N TYR A 183 -0.47 7.47 14.00
CA TYR A 183 -1.18 7.96 15.18
C TYR A 183 -0.98 9.45 15.41
N ASP A 184 0.26 9.92 15.36
CA ASP A 184 0.58 11.34 15.56
C ASP A 184 0.03 12.20 14.41
N MET A 185 0.08 11.71 13.17
CA MET A 185 -0.54 12.36 12.01
C MET A 185 -2.05 12.53 12.19
N HIS A 186 -2.77 11.44 12.47
CA HIS A 186 -4.23 11.46 12.58
C HIS A 186 -4.72 12.28 13.76
N THR A 187 -4.07 12.17 14.92
CA THR A 187 -4.46 12.97 16.09
C THR A 187 -4.14 14.46 15.91
N LEU A 188 -3.10 14.82 15.14
CA LEU A 188 -2.85 16.21 14.75
C LEU A 188 -3.94 16.71 13.79
N ALA A 189 -4.29 15.93 12.76
CA ALA A 189 -5.33 16.29 11.81
C ALA A 189 -6.68 16.55 12.49
N MET A 190 -7.07 15.67 13.43
CA MET A 190 -8.29 15.84 14.21
C MET A 190 -8.31 17.17 14.98
N LYS A 191 -7.21 17.52 15.67
CA LYS A 191 -7.12 18.78 16.45
C LYS A 191 -7.19 20.03 15.58
N MET A 192 -6.62 19.95 14.38
CA MET A 192 -6.62 21.05 13.40
C MET A 192 -7.96 21.22 12.69
N CYS A 193 -8.75 20.16 12.57
CA CYS A 193 -10.02 20.17 11.84
C CYS A 193 -11.06 21.09 12.50
N ARG A 194 -11.36 22.21 11.85
CA ARG A 194 -12.35 23.22 12.23
C ARG A 194 -12.89 23.92 10.98
N PRO A 195 -14.10 24.49 11.00
CA PRO A 195 -14.62 25.26 9.88
C PRO A 195 -13.67 26.41 9.49
N GLY A 196 -13.51 26.64 8.18
CA GLY A 196 -12.68 27.71 7.62
C GLY A 196 -11.20 27.36 7.41
N ILE A 197 -10.72 26.23 7.92
CA ILE A 197 -9.38 25.72 7.62
C ILE A 197 -9.35 25.18 6.19
N ILE A 198 -8.25 25.39 5.46
CA ILE A 198 -8.07 24.81 4.14
C ILE A 198 -7.50 23.38 4.29
N GLU A 199 -8.02 22.41 3.56
CA GLU A 199 -7.60 21.00 3.58
C GLU A 199 -6.06 20.83 3.53
N ARG A 200 -5.36 21.58 2.65
CA ARG A 200 -3.89 21.54 2.54
C ARG A 200 -3.14 21.98 3.78
N GLU A 201 -3.73 22.81 4.64
CA GLU A 201 -3.08 23.22 5.90
C GLU A 201 -2.93 22.01 6.82
N ILE A 202 -3.95 21.15 6.86
CA ILE A 202 -3.92 19.89 7.59
C ILE A 202 -2.97 18.91 6.89
N ALA A 203 -3.08 18.75 5.56
CA ALA A 203 -2.21 17.84 4.80
C ALA A 203 -0.72 18.17 4.99
N GLY A 204 -0.32 19.44 4.86
CA GLY A 204 1.07 19.85 5.07
C GLY A 204 1.57 19.65 6.50
N ALA A 205 0.69 19.83 7.49
CA ALA A 205 1.06 19.62 8.90
C ALA A 205 1.32 18.14 9.21
N ILE A 206 0.48 17.22 8.72
CA ILE A 206 0.66 15.78 8.94
C ILE A 206 1.83 15.21 8.12
N GLU A 207 2.08 15.73 6.91
CA GLU A 207 3.29 15.40 6.15
C GLU A 207 4.56 15.81 6.90
N GLY A 208 4.52 16.97 7.56
CA GLY A 208 5.60 17.43 8.45
C GLY A 208 5.88 16.47 9.60
N VAL A 209 4.83 15.93 10.23
CA VAL A 209 4.97 14.88 11.26
C VAL A 209 5.64 13.64 10.68
N ALA A 210 5.12 13.14 9.55
CA ALA A 210 5.66 11.95 8.89
C ALA A 210 7.15 12.10 8.56
N LYS A 211 7.53 13.29 8.07
CA LYS A 211 8.92 13.59 7.73
C LYS A 211 9.82 13.75 8.95
N SER A 212 9.30 14.26 10.06
CA SER A 212 10.06 14.45 11.30
C SER A 212 10.34 13.14 12.04
N CYS A 213 9.47 12.14 11.90
CA CYS A 213 9.54 10.88 12.63
C CYS A 213 10.05 9.69 11.80
N GLY A 214 10.01 9.79 10.47
CA GLY A 214 10.34 8.70 9.55
C GLY A 214 10.93 9.18 8.23
N GLN A 215 10.61 8.46 7.15
CA GLN A 215 11.09 8.78 5.79
C GLN A 215 10.17 9.80 5.08
N GLY A 216 8.97 10.03 5.62
CA GLY A 216 7.90 10.83 5.01
C GLY A 216 6.59 10.05 5.03
N VAL A 217 5.64 10.48 4.22
CA VAL A 217 4.37 9.76 4.03
C VAL A 217 4.57 8.46 3.24
N SER A 218 3.79 7.43 3.55
CA SER A 218 3.78 6.16 2.79
C SER A 218 3.11 6.30 1.42
N PHE A 219 2.23 7.28 1.27
CA PHE A 219 1.56 7.69 0.04
C PHE A 219 1.09 9.16 0.16
N PRO A 220 0.81 9.87 -0.94
CA PRO A 220 0.27 11.23 -0.86
C PRO A 220 -1.02 11.26 -0.03
N SER A 221 -1.03 12.03 1.06
CA SER A 221 -2.15 12.05 1.99
C SER A 221 -3.43 12.58 1.34
N ILE A 222 -4.54 11.90 1.58
CA ILE A 222 -5.87 12.29 1.13
C ILE A 222 -6.56 12.97 2.31
N VAL A 223 -6.70 14.29 2.23
CA VAL A 223 -7.36 15.10 3.26
C VAL A 223 -8.45 15.88 2.58
N SER A 224 -9.70 15.39 2.65
CA SER A 224 -10.79 16.00 1.91
C SER A 224 -12.16 15.91 2.59
N GLN A 225 -12.93 16.99 2.48
CA GLN A 225 -14.35 17.00 2.82
C GLN A 225 -15.27 16.38 1.74
N HIS A 226 -14.66 15.96 0.63
CA HIS A 226 -15.31 15.21 -0.46
C HIS A 226 -14.96 13.72 -0.38
N GLY A 227 -15.34 13.10 0.75
CA GLY A 227 -15.00 11.70 1.05
C GLY A 227 -15.52 10.67 0.03
N GLU A 228 -16.46 11.04 -0.83
CA GLU A 228 -16.95 10.24 -1.97
C GLU A 228 -15.90 10.05 -3.08
N THR A 229 -14.81 10.82 -3.09
CA THR A 229 -13.72 10.71 -4.06
C THR A 229 -12.54 9.98 -3.43
N LEU A 230 -12.40 8.68 -3.74
CA LEU A 230 -11.53 7.75 -3.00
C LEU A 230 -10.06 8.18 -2.90
N HIS A 231 -9.45 8.58 -4.03
CA HIS A 231 -8.06 9.06 -4.10
C HIS A 231 -8.00 10.55 -4.42
N ASN A 232 -8.75 11.36 -3.68
CA ASN A 232 -8.76 12.81 -3.89
C ASN A 232 -7.46 13.46 -3.37
N LEU A 233 -6.54 13.78 -4.28
CA LEU A 233 -5.32 14.51 -3.96
C LEU A 233 -5.50 16.04 -4.04
N ASN A 234 -6.71 16.53 -4.37
CA ASN A 234 -7.00 17.95 -4.28
C ASN A 234 -7.30 18.33 -2.83
N ALA A 235 -6.44 19.17 -2.25
CA ALA A 235 -6.55 19.68 -0.88
C ALA A 235 -6.79 21.20 -0.84
N GLU A 236 -7.48 21.76 -1.84
CA GLU A 236 -7.80 23.19 -1.89
C GLU A 236 -9.13 23.56 -1.21
N GLY A 237 -9.93 22.58 -0.77
CA GLY A 237 -11.22 22.81 -0.15
C GLY A 237 -11.10 23.57 1.18
N VAL A 238 -12.00 24.52 1.41
CA VAL A 238 -12.18 25.18 2.72
C VAL A 238 -13.18 24.34 3.51
N LEU A 239 -12.79 23.83 4.67
CA LEU A 239 -13.65 22.97 5.48
C LEU A 239 -14.93 23.71 5.90
N GLU A 240 -16.08 23.17 5.53
CA GLU A 240 -17.38 23.78 5.81
C GLU A 240 -18.06 23.13 7.02
N GLU A 241 -18.73 23.94 7.84
CA GLU A 241 -19.55 23.42 8.93
C GLU A 241 -20.65 22.49 8.40
N GLY A 242 -20.87 21.37 9.07
CA GLY A 242 -21.86 20.36 8.66
C GLY A 242 -21.30 19.30 7.70
N ARG A 243 -20.12 19.51 7.10
CA ARG A 243 -19.42 18.48 6.31
C ARG A 243 -18.66 17.50 7.23
N LEU A 244 -18.33 16.35 6.66
CA LEU A 244 -17.34 15.43 7.20
C LEU A 244 -15.98 15.74 6.56
N LEU A 245 -14.89 15.47 7.27
CA LEU A 245 -13.54 15.39 6.75
C LEU A 245 -13.11 13.92 6.76
N LEU A 246 -12.74 13.38 5.61
CA LEU A 246 -12.04 12.11 5.48
C LEU A 246 -10.55 12.41 5.38
N CYS A 247 -9.79 11.88 6.33
CA CYS A 247 -8.33 11.94 6.37
C CYS A 247 -7.81 10.51 6.22
N ASP A 248 -7.13 10.23 5.13
CA ASP A 248 -6.48 8.98 4.80
C ASP A 248 -4.99 9.26 4.59
N ALA A 249 -4.19 8.75 5.51
CA ALA A 249 -2.78 9.08 5.61
C ALA A 249 -1.99 8.06 6.43
N GLY A 250 -0.76 7.79 5.99
CA GLY A 250 0.19 6.96 6.70
C GLY A 250 1.63 7.47 6.61
N GLY A 251 2.49 6.96 7.50
CA GLY A 251 3.92 7.25 7.52
C GLY A 251 4.76 6.06 7.06
N GLU A 252 5.95 6.34 6.53
CA GLU A 252 6.99 5.34 6.29
C GLU A 252 8.05 5.42 7.40
N SER A 253 8.30 4.30 8.08
CA SER A 253 9.34 4.19 9.11
C SER A 253 10.75 4.32 8.51
N ILE A 254 11.76 4.53 9.36
CA ILE A 254 13.17 4.62 8.93
C ILE A 254 13.63 3.35 8.20
N GLU A 255 13.06 2.20 8.54
CA GLU A 255 13.35 0.93 7.88
C GLU A 255 12.67 0.77 6.51
N GLY A 256 11.69 1.63 6.18
CA GLY A 256 10.96 1.58 4.92
C GLY A 256 9.65 0.82 4.97
N TYR A 257 9.06 0.67 6.15
CA TYR A 257 7.76 0.01 6.33
C TYR A 257 6.67 1.05 6.51
N CYS A 258 5.54 0.83 5.85
CA CYS A 258 4.40 1.74 5.81
C CYS A 258 3.42 1.43 6.94
N SER A 259 2.72 2.46 7.38
CA SER A 259 1.40 2.35 7.97
C SER A 259 0.35 2.85 6.98
N ASP A 260 -0.91 2.47 7.17
CA ASP A 260 -2.04 3.00 6.43
C ASP A 260 -3.27 3.17 7.33
N HIS A 261 -3.86 4.35 7.33
CA HIS A 261 -4.96 4.65 8.26
C HIS A 261 -5.88 5.70 7.67
N THR A 262 -7.17 5.45 7.83
CA THR A 262 -8.23 6.39 7.47
C THR A 262 -9.10 6.68 8.69
N ARG A 263 -9.42 7.96 8.90
CA ARG A 263 -10.42 8.43 9.86
C ARG A 263 -11.32 9.46 9.20
N THR A 264 -12.62 9.31 9.44
CA THR A 264 -13.63 10.27 9.01
C THR A 264 -14.29 10.91 10.22
N TYR A 265 -14.42 12.24 10.25
CA TYR A 265 -15.00 12.95 11.39
C TYR A 265 -15.67 14.28 10.98
N PRO A 266 -16.62 14.80 11.77
CA PRO A 266 -17.35 16.03 11.45
C PRO A 266 -16.45 17.25 11.57
N VAL A 267 -16.47 18.12 10.57
CA VAL A 267 -15.71 19.38 10.57
C VAL A 267 -16.11 20.28 11.75
N SER A 268 -17.37 20.21 12.18
CA SER A 268 -17.90 20.93 13.34
C SER A 268 -17.45 20.37 14.70
N GLY A 269 -16.77 19.22 14.72
CA GLY A 269 -16.43 18.48 15.93
C GLY A 269 -17.60 17.71 16.56
N ARG A 270 -18.80 17.72 15.96
CA ARG A 270 -19.96 16.93 16.39
C ARG A 270 -20.73 16.32 15.23
N PHE A 271 -21.01 15.03 15.32
CA PHE A 271 -21.74 14.36 14.25
C PHE A 271 -23.23 14.73 14.33
N THR A 272 -23.85 15.00 13.18
CA THR A 272 -25.31 14.99 13.05
C THR A 272 -25.84 13.56 13.17
N GLN A 273 -27.14 13.38 13.44
CA GLN A 273 -27.72 12.04 13.53
C GLN A 273 -27.49 11.23 12.24
N LYS A 274 -27.75 11.83 11.07
CA LYS A 274 -27.52 11.21 9.77
C LYS A 274 -26.06 10.75 9.58
N GLN A 275 -25.09 11.55 10.03
CA GLN A 275 -23.68 11.16 9.99
C GLN A 275 -23.37 10.04 10.99
N LYS A 276 -23.90 10.09 12.22
CA LYS A 276 -23.73 9.03 13.23
C LYS A 276 -24.29 7.70 12.74
N ASP A 277 -25.43 7.71 12.08
CA ASP A 277 -26.10 6.50 11.60
C ASP A 277 -25.21 5.75 10.59
N ILE A 278 -24.69 6.44 9.57
CA ILE A 278 -23.78 5.82 8.60
C ILE A 278 -22.43 5.48 9.24
N TYR A 279 -21.88 6.37 10.07
CA TYR A 279 -20.59 6.17 10.72
C TYR A 279 -20.57 4.89 11.55
N ASN A 280 -21.61 4.67 12.35
CA ASN A 280 -21.71 3.48 13.20
C ASN A 280 -21.89 2.18 12.40
N ILE A 281 -22.46 2.24 11.19
CA ILE A 281 -22.51 1.08 10.28
C ILE A 281 -21.10 0.71 9.80
N VAL A 282 -20.32 1.70 9.37
CA VAL A 282 -18.93 1.48 8.93
C VAL A 282 -18.07 0.99 10.10
N LEU A 283 -18.19 1.62 11.27
CA LEU A 283 -17.48 1.20 12.49
C LEU A 283 -17.85 -0.23 12.90
N ALA A 284 -19.12 -0.62 12.78
CA ALA A 284 -19.54 -1.98 13.09
C ALA A 284 -18.92 -3.01 12.12
N ALA A 285 -18.78 -2.67 10.84
CA ALA A 285 -18.12 -3.53 9.85
C ALA A 285 -16.62 -3.67 10.15
N HIS A 286 -15.93 -2.57 10.40
CA HIS A 286 -14.52 -2.55 10.83
C HIS A 286 -14.30 -3.42 12.08
N ASP A 287 -15.05 -3.15 13.15
CA ASP A 287 -14.90 -3.91 14.40
C ASP A 287 -15.28 -5.39 14.22
N HIS A 288 -16.17 -5.72 13.27
CA HIS A 288 -16.49 -7.10 12.94
C HIS A 288 -15.33 -7.81 12.25
N VAL A 289 -14.72 -7.18 11.24
CA VAL A 289 -13.56 -7.72 10.52
C VAL A 289 -12.42 -7.99 11.50
N ALA A 290 -12.05 -7.01 12.32
CA ALA A 290 -11.01 -7.17 13.34
C ALA A 290 -11.28 -8.32 14.33
N ARG A 291 -12.53 -8.72 14.56
CA ARG A 291 -12.88 -9.88 15.41
C ARG A 291 -12.81 -11.23 14.69
N ILE A 292 -13.12 -11.29 13.40
CA ILE A 292 -13.26 -12.57 12.69
C ILE A 292 -11.97 -13.00 11.99
N VAL A 293 -11.10 -12.05 11.63
CA VAL A 293 -9.88 -12.34 10.88
C VAL A 293 -9.00 -13.29 11.68
N LYS A 294 -8.64 -14.41 11.04
CA LYS A 294 -7.80 -15.47 11.58
C LYS A 294 -7.05 -16.19 10.45
N PRO A 295 -6.02 -16.99 10.78
CA PRO A 295 -5.30 -17.78 9.80
C PRO A 295 -6.18 -18.62 8.89
N HIS A 296 -5.71 -18.74 7.66
CA HIS A 296 -6.25 -19.52 6.58
C HIS A 296 -7.60 -19.09 6.03
N MET A 297 -8.19 -17.98 6.51
CA MET A 297 -9.32 -17.35 5.83
C MET A 297 -8.89 -16.86 4.44
N MET A 298 -9.77 -17.02 3.47
CA MET A 298 -9.69 -16.31 2.21
C MET A 298 -10.08 -14.87 2.44
N TYR A 299 -9.38 -13.93 1.84
CA TYR A 299 -9.75 -12.52 1.88
C TYR A 299 -11.16 -12.28 1.35
N THR A 300 -11.65 -13.07 0.37
CA THR A 300 -13.06 -13.03 -0.06
C THR A 300 -14.03 -13.26 1.09
N GLU A 301 -13.73 -14.20 1.99
CA GLU A 301 -14.57 -14.48 3.15
C GLU A 301 -14.61 -13.27 4.08
N VAL A 302 -13.47 -12.60 4.27
CA VAL A 302 -13.37 -11.37 5.09
C VAL A 302 -14.14 -10.22 4.44
N HIS A 303 -13.91 -9.98 3.14
CA HIS A 303 -14.60 -8.94 2.36
C HIS A 303 -16.12 -9.12 2.35
N ASN A 304 -16.59 -10.35 2.10
CA ASN A 304 -18.02 -10.65 2.11
C ASN A 304 -18.62 -10.49 3.52
N ALA A 305 -17.89 -10.80 4.58
CA ALA A 305 -18.36 -10.58 5.95
C ALA A 305 -18.55 -9.08 6.24
N ALA A 306 -17.61 -8.22 5.82
CA ALA A 306 -17.78 -6.77 5.92
C ALA A 306 -19.00 -6.27 5.13
N TYR A 307 -19.15 -6.73 3.88
CA TYR A 307 -20.33 -6.43 3.06
C TYR A 307 -21.64 -6.82 3.72
N MET A 308 -21.71 -7.97 4.37
CA MET A 308 -22.91 -8.40 5.09
C MET A 308 -23.26 -7.43 6.22
N VAL A 309 -22.28 -7.01 7.04
CA VAL A 309 -22.52 -6.04 8.13
C VAL A 309 -22.94 -4.67 7.60
N LEU A 310 -22.28 -4.19 6.53
CA LEU A 310 -22.66 -2.93 5.88
C LEU A 310 -24.10 -3.00 5.32
N ALA A 311 -24.43 -4.11 4.63
CA ALA A 311 -25.76 -4.33 4.08
C ALA A 311 -26.84 -4.41 5.17
N GLU A 312 -26.57 -5.08 6.29
CA GLU A 312 -27.45 -5.13 7.47
C GLU A 312 -27.78 -3.73 7.99
N GLY A 313 -26.75 -2.89 8.17
CA GLY A 313 -26.92 -1.51 8.58
C GLY A 313 -27.78 -0.68 7.62
N LEU A 314 -27.50 -0.80 6.31
CA LEU A 314 -28.22 -0.06 5.27
C LEU A 314 -29.67 -0.53 5.10
N VAL A 315 -29.96 -1.82 5.33
CA VAL A 315 -31.33 -2.33 5.43
C VAL A 315 -32.04 -1.72 6.64
N GLY A 316 -31.37 -1.62 7.78
CA GLY A 316 -31.89 -0.96 8.98
C GLY A 316 -32.28 0.50 8.77
N LEU A 317 -31.54 1.22 7.92
CA LEU A 317 -31.86 2.60 7.52
C LEU A 317 -32.86 2.71 6.37
N GLY A 318 -33.27 1.59 5.78
CA GLY A 318 -34.18 1.54 4.64
C GLY A 318 -33.57 2.01 3.31
N ILE A 319 -32.25 2.17 3.23
CA ILE A 319 -31.52 2.46 1.98
C ILE A 319 -31.49 1.22 1.07
N LEU A 320 -31.32 0.06 1.69
CA LEU A 320 -31.51 -1.24 1.06
C LEU A 320 -32.84 -1.86 1.53
N LYS A 321 -33.44 -2.69 0.68
CA LYS A 321 -34.67 -3.43 0.92
C LYS A 321 -34.40 -4.93 0.81
N GLY A 322 -35.25 -5.73 1.46
CA GLY A 322 -35.11 -7.19 1.47
C GLY A 322 -34.02 -7.65 2.45
N SER A 323 -33.40 -8.79 2.16
CA SER A 323 -32.36 -9.33 3.03
C SER A 323 -30.98 -8.77 2.65
N PRO A 324 -30.08 -8.58 3.63
CA PRO A 324 -28.68 -8.21 3.37
C PRO A 324 -27.97 -9.18 2.43
N ALA A 325 -28.25 -10.49 2.56
CA ALA A 325 -27.68 -11.52 1.71
C ALA A 325 -28.07 -11.34 0.23
N ASP A 326 -29.31 -10.97 -0.05
CA ASP A 326 -29.76 -10.69 -1.43
C ASP A 326 -29.04 -9.46 -2.01
N ALA A 327 -28.81 -8.42 -1.20
CA ALA A 327 -28.09 -7.23 -1.64
C ALA A 327 -26.63 -7.53 -1.99
N VAL A 328 -25.95 -8.33 -1.17
CA VAL A 328 -24.57 -8.79 -1.43
C VAL A 328 -24.52 -9.70 -2.66
N ALA A 329 -25.41 -10.70 -2.75
CA ALA A 329 -25.46 -11.63 -3.87
C ALA A 329 -25.78 -10.95 -5.21
N ALA A 330 -26.60 -9.90 -5.19
CA ALA A 330 -26.90 -9.10 -6.37
C ALA A 330 -25.75 -8.17 -6.78
N GLY A 331 -24.73 -7.98 -5.93
CA GLY A 331 -23.63 -7.04 -6.17
C GLY A 331 -23.98 -5.58 -5.88
N ALA A 332 -25.11 -5.29 -5.23
CA ALA A 332 -25.58 -3.93 -4.97
C ALA A 332 -24.62 -3.12 -4.08
N MET A 333 -23.84 -3.81 -3.23
CA MET A 333 -22.86 -3.18 -2.35
C MET A 333 -21.76 -2.43 -3.11
N THR A 334 -21.43 -2.83 -4.34
CA THR A 334 -20.41 -2.15 -5.17
C THR A 334 -20.78 -0.70 -5.50
N MET A 335 -22.07 -0.34 -5.44
CA MET A 335 -22.53 1.03 -5.61
C MET A 335 -22.17 1.93 -4.41
N LEU A 336 -22.07 1.35 -3.21
CA LEU A 336 -21.87 2.06 -1.95
C LEU A 336 -20.48 1.85 -1.36
N MET A 337 -19.78 0.78 -1.74
CA MET A 337 -18.37 0.51 -1.43
C MET A 337 -17.72 -0.06 -2.70
N PRO A 338 -17.27 0.79 -3.64
CA PRO A 338 -16.76 0.34 -4.94
C PRO A 338 -15.32 -0.20 -4.91
N HIS A 339 -14.64 -0.12 -3.76
CA HIS A 339 -13.27 -0.61 -3.56
C HIS A 339 -13.24 -1.91 -2.74
N GLY A 340 -12.07 -2.55 -2.68
CA GLY A 340 -11.86 -3.73 -1.84
C GLY A 340 -11.82 -3.37 -0.34
N LEU A 341 -12.15 -4.32 0.53
CA LEU A 341 -12.08 -4.16 1.99
C LEU A 341 -10.68 -3.87 2.53
N GLY A 342 -9.62 -4.32 1.87
CA GLY A 342 -8.24 -4.11 2.34
C GLY A 342 -7.17 -4.74 1.47
N HIS A 343 -5.92 -4.37 1.65
CA HIS A 343 -4.78 -4.88 0.87
C HIS A 343 -3.65 -5.34 1.76
N GLY A 344 -2.70 -6.08 1.20
CA GLY A 344 -1.43 -6.33 1.87
C GLY A 344 -0.69 -5.03 2.13
N LEU A 345 -0.11 -4.91 3.32
CA LEU A 345 0.66 -3.75 3.74
C LEU A 345 2.05 -4.20 4.22
N GLY A 346 3.09 -3.45 3.89
CA GLY A 346 4.46 -3.79 4.27
C GLY A 346 5.43 -2.68 3.92
N MET A 347 6.41 -2.99 3.05
CA MET A 347 7.34 -1.96 2.58
C MET A 347 6.73 -1.02 1.54
N ASP A 348 5.69 -1.48 0.84
CA ASP A 348 4.82 -0.63 0.03
C ASP A 348 3.43 -0.58 0.70
N VAL A 349 2.72 0.54 0.51
CA VAL A 349 1.35 0.72 1.02
C VAL A 349 0.43 -0.38 0.48
N HIS A 350 0.42 -0.57 -0.84
CA HIS A 350 -0.13 -1.74 -1.51
C HIS A 350 1.00 -2.74 -1.78
N ASP A 351 1.29 -3.57 -0.77
CA ASP A 351 2.47 -4.44 -0.76
C ASP A 351 2.45 -5.44 -1.93
N CYS A 352 3.55 -5.46 -2.70
CA CYS A 352 3.75 -6.32 -3.88
C CYS A 352 2.80 -6.10 -5.09
N GLU A 353 1.97 -5.05 -5.11
CA GLU A 353 1.03 -4.80 -6.23
C GLU A 353 1.75 -4.67 -7.59
N ALA A 354 2.93 -4.05 -7.60
CA ALA A 354 3.76 -3.89 -8.81
C ALA A 354 4.23 -5.21 -9.45
N MET A 355 4.24 -6.32 -8.70
CA MET A 355 4.65 -7.63 -9.21
C MET A 355 3.57 -8.31 -10.03
N GLY A 356 2.38 -7.73 -10.13
CA GLY A 356 1.26 -8.39 -10.74
C GLY A 356 0.72 -9.46 -9.80
N GLU A 357 -0.57 -9.38 -9.59
CA GLU A 357 -1.46 -10.44 -9.99
C GLU A 357 -0.96 -11.93 -9.82
N ARG A 358 -0.85 -12.55 -8.61
CA ARG A 358 -0.50 -14.00 -8.40
C ARG A 358 -1.44 -14.95 -9.18
N SER A 359 -1.08 -15.38 -10.39
CA SER A 359 -1.93 -16.21 -11.27
C SER A 359 -1.48 -17.67 -11.35
N PHE A 360 -2.38 -18.62 -11.04
CA PHE A 360 -2.34 -19.97 -11.61
C PHE A 360 -3.76 -20.42 -12.03
N ASP A 361 -4.11 -20.17 -13.30
CA ASP A 361 -4.75 -21.10 -14.27
C ASP A 361 -5.14 -20.28 -15.52
N PHE A 362 -4.41 -20.50 -16.62
CA PHE A 362 -4.51 -19.74 -17.87
C PHE A 362 -5.79 -20.02 -18.70
N SER A 363 -6.64 -20.97 -18.28
CA SER A 363 -7.84 -21.35 -19.06
C SER A 363 -9.04 -20.41 -18.90
N THR A 364 -9.01 -19.40 -18.03
CA THR A 364 -10.18 -18.54 -17.72
C THR A 364 -9.98 -17.03 -17.95
N ILE A 365 -8.88 -16.63 -18.59
CA ILE A 365 -8.41 -15.23 -18.62
C ILE A 365 -9.20 -14.33 -19.60
N ALA A 366 -9.68 -14.82 -20.74
CA ALA A 366 -10.21 -13.93 -21.78
C ALA A 366 -11.58 -13.30 -21.45
N GLU A 367 -12.47 -13.99 -20.73
CA GLU A 367 -13.83 -13.49 -20.43
C GLU A 367 -13.89 -12.61 -19.17
N ARG A 368 -13.00 -12.84 -18.18
CA ARG A 368 -12.96 -12.07 -16.94
C ARG A 368 -12.10 -10.80 -17.05
N ALA A 369 -11.06 -10.81 -17.87
CA ALA A 369 -10.26 -9.63 -18.21
C ALA A 369 -11.08 -8.54 -18.95
N ALA A 370 -12.20 -8.92 -19.59
CA ALA A 370 -13.13 -7.96 -20.19
C ALA A 370 -14.02 -7.22 -19.17
N GLN A 371 -14.03 -7.64 -17.88
CA GLN A 371 -14.95 -7.12 -16.86
C GLN A 371 -14.28 -6.53 -15.60
N SER A 372 -12.98 -6.66 -15.38
CA SER A 372 -12.30 -6.05 -14.22
C SER A 372 -10.96 -5.43 -14.59
N GLY A 373 -10.81 -4.13 -14.35
CA GLY A 373 -9.59 -3.35 -14.61
C GLY A 373 -8.68 -3.16 -13.39
N THR A 374 -8.50 -4.16 -12.53
CA THR A 374 -7.64 -4.07 -11.33
C THR A 374 -7.17 -5.43 -10.81
N CYS A 375 -5.92 -5.44 -10.29
CA CYS A 375 -5.17 -6.31 -9.35
C CYS A 375 -5.63 -7.77 -9.09
N VAL A 376 -4.72 -8.78 -8.92
CA VAL A 376 -5.14 -10.21 -8.82
C VAL A 376 -5.96 -10.23 -7.61
N TYR A 377 -7.23 -10.46 -7.88
CA TYR A 377 -8.21 -11.09 -7.05
C TYR A 377 -7.76 -11.10 -5.61
N ARG A 378 -7.90 -9.95 -4.92
CA ARG A 378 -7.90 -9.91 -3.44
C ARG A 378 -8.76 -11.09 -2.95
N ALA A 379 -9.83 -11.40 -3.68
CA ALA A 379 -10.65 -12.61 -3.58
C ALA A 379 -9.97 -13.99 -3.40
N ALA A 380 -8.74 -14.21 -3.88
CA ALA A 380 -8.02 -15.49 -3.81
C ALA A 380 -6.85 -15.49 -2.82
N TRP A 381 -6.58 -14.37 -2.14
CA TRP A 381 -5.53 -14.29 -1.13
C TRP A 381 -5.94 -15.06 0.14
N ARG A 382 -5.08 -15.96 0.62
CA ARG A 382 -5.26 -16.68 1.88
C ARG A 382 -4.39 -16.07 2.95
N LEU A 383 -5.01 -15.69 4.06
CA LEU A 383 -4.32 -15.08 5.19
C LEU A 383 -3.50 -16.13 5.94
N GLU A 384 -2.25 -15.80 6.27
CA GLU A 384 -1.34 -16.66 7.03
C GLU A 384 -0.78 -15.91 8.24
N PRO A 385 -0.36 -16.58 9.33
CA PRO A 385 0.33 -15.90 10.43
C PRO A 385 1.51 -15.06 9.93
N GLY A 386 1.62 -13.83 10.44
CA GLY A 386 2.60 -12.83 9.97
C GLY A 386 2.12 -11.97 8.80
N THR A 387 0.96 -12.27 8.21
CA THR A 387 0.35 -11.41 7.18
C THR A 387 -0.12 -10.10 7.81
N VAL A 388 0.19 -8.97 7.18
CA VAL A 388 -0.38 -7.67 7.55
C VAL A 388 -1.26 -7.16 6.41
N MET A 389 -2.47 -6.74 6.75
CA MET A 389 -3.45 -6.18 5.82
C MET A 389 -4.16 -4.97 6.40
N THR A 390 -4.64 -4.06 5.54
CA THR A 390 -5.58 -3.01 5.96
C THR A 390 -6.99 -3.60 6.14
N ASP A 391 -7.77 -3.01 7.04
CA ASP A 391 -9.22 -3.22 7.20
C ASP A 391 -9.92 -1.87 7.03
N GLU A 392 -10.34 -1.57 5.81
CA GLU A 392 -10.75 -0.23 5.36
C GLU A 392 -12.21 -0.15 4.89
N PRO A 393 -13.23 -0.70 5.59
CA PRO A 393 -14.60 -0.61 5.11
C PRO A 393 -15.04 0.84 4.97
N GLY A 394 -15.89 1.09 3.97
CA GLY A 394 -16.42 2.42 3.73
C GLY A 394 -17.78 2.42 3.08
N LEU A 395 -18.50 3.53 3.24
CA LEU A 395 -19.76 3.82 2.57
C LEU A 395 -19.68 5.19 1.91
N TYR A 396 -19.92 5.22 0.60
CA TYR A 396 -19.78 6.39 -0.24
C TYR A 396 -21.07 6.60 -1.03
N PHE A 397 -21.57 7.83 -1.00
CA PHE A 397 -22.75 8.23 -1.75
C PHE A 397 -22.31 9.02 -2.98
N ILE A 398 -21.82 8.29 -3.99
CA ILE A 398 -21.24 8.85 -5.21
C ILE A 398 -22.37 9.19 -6.19
N PRO A 399 -22.71 10.47 -6.45
CA PRO A 399 -23.89 10.82 -7.22
C PRO A 399 -23.89 10.23 -8.63
N ALA A 400 -22.75 10.29 -9.32
CA ALA A 400 -22.61 9.75 -10.68
C ALA A 400 -22.83 8.23 -10.76
N LEU A 401 -22.41 7.48 -9.73
CA LEU A 401 -22.59 6.03 -9.69
C LEU A 401 -24.05 5.67 -9.38
N ILE A 402 -24.67 6.39 -8.43
CA ILE A 402 -26.11 6.25 -8.13
C ILE A 402 -26.95 6.53 -9.38
N ASP A 403 -26.64 7.62 -10.11
CA ASP A 403 -27.35 8.00 -11.34
C ASP A 403 -27.23 6.94 -12.44
N LYS A 404 -26.01 6.43 -12.66
CA LYS A 404 -25.77 5.34 -13.61
C LYS A 404 -26.56 4.08 -13.25
N CYS A 405 -26.47 3.62 -12.00
CA CYS A 405 -27.17 2.42 -11.57
C CYS A 405 -28.69 2.56 -11.67
N ARG A 406 -29.24 3.75 -11.31
CA ARG A 406 -30.67 4.05 -11.47
C ARG A 406 -31.08 4.03 -12.94
N ALA A 407 -30.33 4.69 -13.82
CA ALA A 407 -30.64 4.77 -15.26
C ALA A 407 -30.59 3.40 -15.95
N GLU A 408 -29.69 2.52 -15.52
CA GLU A 408 -29.56 1.15 -16.03
C GLU A 408 -30.56 0.17 -15.40
N GLY A 409 -31.37 0.62 -14.43
CA GLY A 409 -32.35 -0.22 -13.73
C GLY A 409 -31.70 -1.30 -12.85
N LEU A 410 -30.44 -1.11 -12.45
CA LEU A 410 -29.71 -2.07 -11.61
C LEU A 410 -30.32 -2.13 -10.21
N TYR A 411 -30.28 -3.33 -9.62
CA TYR A 411 -30.70 -3.59 -8.23
C TYR A 411 -32.15 -3.17 -7.90
N LYS A 412 -33.04 -3.16 -8.89
CA LYS A 412 -34.46 -2.84 -8.69
C LYS A 412 -35.09 -3.78 -7.65
N GLY A 413 -35.73 -3.21 -6.64
CA GLY A 413 -36.34 -3.96 -5.52
C GLY A 413 -35.37 -4.28 -4.38
N ILE A 414 -34.07 -3.98 -4.54
CA ILE A 414 -33.02 -4.12 -3.51
C ILE A 414 -32.57 -2.73 -3.05
N VAL A 415 -32.31 -1.80 -3.98
CA VAL A 415 -31.91 -0.43 -3.65
C VAL A 415 -33.13 0.49 -3.64
N ASP A 416 -33.32 1.25 -2.57
CA ASP A 416 -34.26 2.36 -2.51
C ASP A 416 -33.58 3.64 -3.00
N TYR A 417 -33.66 3.88 -4.30
CA TYR A 417 -33.00 5.03 -4.90
C TYR A 417 -33.60 6.37 -4.43
N ASP A 418 -34.89 6.41 -4.09
CA ASP A 418 -35.53 7.65 -3.62
C ASP A 418 -35.04 7.98 -2.20
N ALA A 419 -34.82 6.97 -1.35
CA ALA A 419 -34.14 7.16 -0.07
C ALA A 419 -32.69 7.64 -0.25
N LEU A 420 -31.97 7.15 -1.28
CA LEU A 420 -30.60 7.59 -1.58
C LEU A 420 -30.49 9.04 -2.01
N ASP A 421 -31.53 9.63 -2.61
CA ASP A 421 -31.48 11.05 -3.01
C ASP A 421 -31.25 11.98 -1.81
N ALA A 422 -31.72 11.58 -0.62
CA ALA A 422 -31.45 12.30 0.62
C ALA A 422 -29.98 12.27 1.04
N TYR A 423 -29.13 11.41 0.46
CA TYR A 423 -27.71 11.25 0.80
C TYR A 423 -26.75 11.75 -0.29
N ARG A 424 -27.24 12.36 -1.38
CA ARG A 424 -26.40 12.82 -2.49
C ARG A 424 -25.28 13.78 -2.11
N ASP A 425 -25.48 14.56 -1.05
CA ASP A 425 -24.51 15.52 -0.52
C ASP A 425 -23.72 14.96 0.67
N PHE A 426 -23.94 13.70 1.06
CA PHE A 426 -23.37 13.12 2.27
C PHE A 426 -21.85 12.97 2.20
N GLY A 427 -21.35 12.69 1.00
CA GLY A 427 -19.96 12.33 0.76
C GLY A 427 -19.68 10.87 1.06
N GLY A 428 -18.67 10.58 1.87
CA GLY A 428 -18.29 9.22 2.22
C GLY A 428 -17.63 9.11 3.59
N ILE A 429 -17.69 7.91 4.16
CA ILE A 429 -17.03 7.53 5.41
C ILE A 429 -16.17 6.30 5.11
N ARG A 430 -14.91 6.36 5.52
CA ARG A 430 -14.01 5.21 5.64
C ARG A 430 -13.36 5.22 7.02
N ILE A 431 -13.16 4.03 7.57
CA ILE A 431 -12.43 3.78 8.81
C ILE A 431 -11.43 2.68 8.48
N GLU A 432 -10.16 2.90 8.75
CA GLU A 432 -9.10 1.96 8.39
C GLU A 432 -8.04 1.83 9.46
N ASP A 433 -7.72 0.59 9.80
CA ASP A 433 -6.62 0.20 10.68
C ASP A 433 -5.81 -0.95 10.06
N ASP A 434 -4.53 -1.03 10.44
CA ASP A 434 -3.61 -2.07 10.03
C ASP A 434 -3.75 -3.32 10.90
N ILE A 435 -4.06 -4.48 10.32
CA ILE A 435 -4.29 -5.75 11.03
C ILE A 435 -3.16 -6.75 10.75
N LEU A 436 -2.56 -7.27 11.82
CA LEU A 436 -1.64 -8.40 11.81
C LEU A 436 -2.38 -9.70 12.12
N VAL A 437 -2.28 -10.68 11.22
CA VAL A 437 -2.76 -12.05 11.41
C VAL A 437 -1.78 -12.78 12.34
N THR A 438 -2.30 -13.31 13.45
CA THR A 438 -1.55 -14.07 14.46
C THR A 438 -1.83 -15.57 14.32
N GLU A 439 -1.17 -16.43 15.08
CA GLU A 439 -1.36 -17.89 15.02
C GLU A 439 -2.80 -18.38 15.26
N THR A 440 -3.64 -17.58 15.93
CA THR A 440 -5.02 -18.00 16.31
C THR A 440 -6.10 -17.00 15.93
N GLY A 441 -5.73 -15.84 15.39
CA GLY A 441 -6.65 -14.74 15.12
C GLY A 441 -5.93 -13.57 14.47
N SER A 442 -6.20 -12.37 14.95
CA SER A 442 -5.53 -11.16 14.50
C SER A 442 -5.46 -10.12 15.60
N ARG A 443 -4.69 -9.05 15.36
CA ARG A 443 -4.67 -7.85 16.19
C ARG A 443 -4.46 -6.63 15.30
N ILE A 444 -5.03 -5.51 15.69
CA ILE A 444 -4.67 -4.21 15.13
C ILE A 444 -3.22 -3.89 15.56
N LEU A 445 -2.41 -3.36 14.65
CA LEU A 445 -1.06 -2.86 14.95
C LEU A 445 -1.16 -1.59 15.79
N GLY A 446 -0.20 -1.41 16.69
CA GLY A 446 -0.12 -0.25 17.57
C GLY A 446 -0.15 -0.56 19.05
N ASP A 447 0.52 0.31 19.82
CA ASP A 447 0.52 0.30 21.30
C ASP A 447 -0.67 1.06 21.91
N ARG A 448 -1.52 1.64 21.07
CA ARG A 448 -2.70 2.44 21.40
C ARG A 448 -3.66 2.45 20.21
N LYS A 449 -4.86 3.00 20.37
CA LYS A 449 -5.86 3.11 19.29
C LYS A 449 -5.96 4.54 18.78
N ILE A 450 -5.93 4.76 17.47
CA ILE A 450 -6.31 6.05 16.87
C ILE A 450 -7.82 6.24 17.12
N PRO A 451 -8.25 7.38 17.69
CA PRO A 451 -9.67 7.66 17.99
C PRO A 451 -10.59 7.25 16.84
N ALA A 452 -11.60 6.43 17.14
CA ALA A 452 -12.49 5.87 16.13
C ALA A 452 -13.94 5.73 16.59
N THR A 453 -14.26 5.77 17.88
CA THR A 453 -15.67 5.87 18.27
C THR A 453 -16.18 7.29 18.09
N VAL A 454 -17.50 7.46 17.98
CA VAL A 454 -18.12 8.79 17.93
C VAL A 454 -17.71 9.63 19.14
N GLU A 455 -17.70 9.04 20.34
CA GLU A 455 -17.32 9.72 21.57
C GLU A 455 -15.84 10.12 21.58
N GLU A 456 -14.95 9.23 21.13
CA GLU A 456 -13.52 9.49 21.04
C GLU A 456 -13.21 10.61 20.05
N LEU A 457 -13.87 10.60 18.88
CA LEU A 457 -13.70 11.63 17.85
C LEU A 457 -14.26 12.98 18.32
N GLU A 458 -15.49 13.02 18.86
CA GLU A 458 -16.06 14.26 19.43
C GLU A 458 -15.24 14.75 20.64
N ALA A 459 -14.43 13.89 21.27
CA ALA A 459 -13.53 14.29 22.36
C ALA A 459 -12.28 15.05 21.87
N VAL A 460 -11.80 14.81 20.65
CA VAL A 460 -10.52 15.35 20.14
C VAL A 460 -10.65 16.33 18.97
N VAL A 461 -11.67 16.18 18.12
CA VAL A 461 -11.78 16.97 16.89
C VAL A 461 -11.99 18.45 17.20
N GLY A 462 -11.12 19.30 16.64
CA GLY A 462 -11.16 20.74 16.83
C GLY A 462 -10.90 21.21 18.26
N LYS A 463 -10.19 20.42 19.10
CA LYS A 463 -9.89 20.79 20.50
C LYS A 463 -8.43 21.06 20.78
#